data_AF-A0A442IYZ5-F1
#
_entry.id   AF-A0A442IYZ5-F1
#
_cell.length_a   1.000
_cell.length_b   1.000
_cell.length_c   1.000
_cell.angle_alpha   90.00
_cell.angle_beta   90.00
_cell.angle_gamma   90.00
#
_symmetry.space_group_name_H-M   'P 1'
#
loop_
_entity.id
_entity.type
_entity.pdbx_description
1 polymer ?
#
loop_
_entity_poly.entity_id
_entity_poly.type
_entity_poly.pdbx_seq_one_letter_code
_entity_poly.pdbx_strand_id
1 'polypeptide(L)'
;MTESTTPGTRLWTPKGFREDDWTHAESAEALAGNGRFILPLQAFLALDDEVRKSAKERIGVLLQPGDELDKIVGLLDQLSLVALAFPAFNDGRSFSKGELLRARHHFTGAVRATGQVLVDQLPHMLRLGFDEFEVSNPVLLKRLEEGRTGGLPVYYQPAVEPEAKGPKYSWRRKRPG
;
A
#
# COMPACT_ATOMS: atom_id res chain seq x y z
N MET A 1 -7.71 6.26 37.90
CA MET A 1 -7.69 7.20 36.76
C MET A 1 -7.17 6.41 35.58
N THR A 2 -8.07 5.79 34.81
CA THR A 2 -7.70 5.10 33.56
C THR A 2 -8.18 5.99 32.44
N GLU A 3 -7.30 6.88 31.98
CA GLU A 3 -7.52 7.60 30.73
C GLU A 3 -7.43 6.57 29.62
N SER A 4 -8.59 6.09 29.17
CA SER A 4 -8.70 5.33 27.94
C SER A 4 -8.36 6.27 26.80
N THR A 5 -7.07 6.34 26.44
CA THR A 5 -6.65 6.93 25.17
C THR A 5 -7.39 6.17 24.07
N THR A 6 -8.44 6.77 23.51
CA THR A 6 -9.00 6.30 22.24
C THR A 6 -7.82 6.20 21.28
N PRO A 7 -7.44 5.01 20.80
CA PRO A 7 -6.31 4.95 19.91
C PRO A 7 -6.70 5.70 18.65
N GLY A 8 -6.00 6.81 18.38
CA GLY A 8 -6.08 7.48 17.10
C GLY A 8 -5.70 6.52 15.98
N THR A 9 -6.08 6.87 14.75
CA THR A 9 -5.61 6.14 13.56
C THR A 9 -4.08 6.09 13.56
N ARG A 10 -3.51 4.90 13.41
CA ARG A 10 -2.06 4.69 13.34
C ARG A 10 -1.69 4.02 12.03
N LEU A 11 -0.55 4.41 11.48
CA LEU A 11 -0.03 3.80 10.28
C LEU A 11 0.77 2.54 10.60
N TRP A 12 0.36 1.42 10.01
CA TRP A 12 1.05 0.15 10.07
C TRP A 12 1.53 -0.28 8.69
N THR A 13 2.69 -0.93 8.66
CA THR A 13 3.26 -1.58 7.47
C THR A 13 3.68 -3.00 7.83
N PRO A 14 3.95 -3.89 6.86
CA PRO A 14 4.51 -5.22 7.15
C PRO A 14 5.80 -5.19 7.99
N LYS A 15 6.51 -4.06 8.04
CA LYS A 15 7.71 -3.86 8.87
C LYS A 15 7.41 -3.35 10.29
N GLY A 16 6.16 -3.06 10.61
CA GLY A 16 5.72 -2.52 11.90
C GLY A 16 5.03 -1.17 11.77
N PHE A 17 4.70 -0.59 12.93
CA PHE A 17 4.17 0.76 13.04
C PHE A 17 5.22 1.81 12.69
N ARG A 18 4.77 2.89 12.05
CA ARG A 18 5.61 4.05 11.73
C ARG A 18 4.80 5.34 11.85
N GLU A 19 5.49 6.46 11.87
CA GLU A 19 4.86 7.78 11.76
C GLU A 19 4.22 7.96 10.37
N ASP A 20 3.12 8.71 10.32
CA ASP A 20 2.44 9.01 9.07
C ASP A 20 2.71 10.46 8.66
N ASP A 21 3.55 10.61 7.63
CA ASP A 21 3.88 11.92 7.05
C ASP A 21 2.83 12.39 6.01
N TRP A 22 1.78 11.61 5.79
CA TRP A 22 0.73 11.91 4.83
C TRP A 22 -0.53 12.42 5.52
N THR A 23 -1.08 13.51 5.00
CA THR A 23 -2.33 14.10 5.50
C THR A 23 -3.41 14.01 4.44
N HIS A 24 -4.61 13.55 4.83
CA HIS A 24 -5.79 13.65 3.95
C HIS A 24 -6.21 15.12 3.85
N ALA A 25 -6.32 15.64 2.63
CA ALA A 25 -6.76 17.00 2.36
C ALA A 25 -7.97 16.97 1.44
N GLU A 26 -8.93 17.87 1.64
CA GLU A 26 -10.16 17.90 0.83
C GLU A 26 -9.92 18.47 -0.57
N SER A 27 -8.82 19.21 -0.76
CA SER A 27 -8.60 20.01 -1.96
C SER A 27 -7.12 20.29 -2.25
N ALA A 28 -6.83 20.74 -3.47
CA ALA A 28 -5.48 20.96 -3.99
C ALA A 28 -4.74 22.12 -3.31
N GLU A 29 -5.45 23.06 -2.69
CA GLU A 29 -4.90 24.21 -1.97
C GLU A 29 -3.94 23.78 -0.85
N ALA A 30 -4.09 22.57 -0.31
CA ALA A 30 -3.17 22.00 0.66
C ALA A 30 -1.73 21.89 0.12
N LEU A 31 -1.55 21.74 -1.20
CA LEU A 31 -0.24 21.65 -1.84
C LEU A 31 0.58 22.95 -1.78
N ALA A 32 -0.01 24.07 -1.35
CA ALA A 32 0.71 25.31 -1.08
C ALA A 32 1.74 25.17 0.05
N GLY A 33 1.56 24.18 0.95
CA GLY A 33 2.55 23.81 1.95
C GLY A 33 3.58 22.80 1.45
N ASN A 34 4.63 22.56 2.25
CA ASN A 34 5.67 21.56 1.96
C ASN A 34 5.33 20.13 2.45
N GLY A 35 4.08 19.88 2.84
CA GLY A 35 3.62 18.58 3.30
C GLY A 35 3.36 17.57 2.17
N ARG A 36 3.08 16.33 2.56
CA ARG A 36 2.56 15.28 1.67
C ARG A 36 1.06 15.12 1.90
N PHE A 37 0.30 15.10 0.82
CA PHE A 37 -1.16 15.13 0.87
C PHE A 37 -1.78 14.01 0.05
N ILE A 38 -2.81 13.40 0.61
CA ILE A 38 -3.68 12.47 -0.07
C ILE A 38 -4.93 13.26 -0.48
N LEU A 39 -5.14 13.41 -1.79
CA LEU A 39 -6.24 14.19 -2.36
C LEU A 39 -7.36 13.29 -2.85
N PRO A 40 -8.64 13.69 -2.72
CA PRO A 40 -9.75 13.04 -3.42
C PRO A 40 -9.49 13.00 -4.92
N LEU A 41 -9.98 11.94 -5.58
CA LEU A 41 -9.79 11.75 -7.03
C LEU A 41 -10.08 13.01 -7.85
N GLN A 42 -11.18 13.70 -7.58
CA GLN A 42 -11.57 14.89 -8.35
C GLN A 42 -10.57 16.05 -8.17
N ALA A 43 -10.08 16.27 -6.96
CA ALA A 43 -9.08 17.29 -6.68
C ALA A 43 -7.74 16.97 -7.37
N PHE A 44 -7.33 15.70 -7.39
CA PHE A 44 -6.13 15.26 -8.10
C PHE A 44 -6.25 15.45 -9.63
N LEU A 45 -7.38 15.10 -10.22
CA LEU A 45 -7.63 15.25 -11.66
C LEU A 45 -7.71 16.72 -12.09
N ALA A 46 -8.17 17.61 -11.20
CA ALA A 46 -8.25 19.05 -11.45
C ALA A 46 -6.89 19.76 -11.44
N LEU A 47 -5.80 19.11 -10.99
CA LEU A 47 -4.46 19.68 -11.02
C LEU A 47 -3.95 19.85 -12.46
N ASP A 48 -3.10 20.85 -12.66
CA ASP A 48 -2.31 20.96 -13.88
C ASP A 48 -1.24 19.85 -13.94
N ASP A 49 -0.89 19.44 -15.16
CA ASP A 49 0.10 18.37 -15.39
C ASP A 49 1.49 18.73 -14.82
N GLU A 50 1.91 19.99 -14.96
CA GLU A 50 3.17 20.48 -14.39
C GLU A 50 3.17 20.45 -12.85
N VAL A 51 2.02 20.71 -12.22
CA VAL A 51 1.87 20.61 -10.76
C VAL A 51 1.96 19.16 -10.32
N ARG A 52 1.25 18.24 -10.98
CA ARG A 52 1.34 16.80 -10.65
C ARG A 52 2.76 16.27 -10.78
N LYS A 53 3.46 16.60 -11.86
CA LYS A 53 4.85 16.16 -12.09
C LYS A 53 5.82 16.71 -11.05
N SER A 54 5.75 18.02 -10.77
CA SER A 54 6.66 18.68 -9.83
C SER A 54 6.41 18.28 -8.37
N ALA A 55 5.18 17.94 -8.01
CA ALA A 55 4.80 17.54 -6.66
C ALA A 55 4.55 16.03 -6.49
N LYS A 56 4.97 15.19 -7.44
CA LYS A 56 4.71 13.73 -7.42
C LYS A 56 5.11 13.02 -6.13
N GLU A 57 6.17 13.49 -5.46
CA GLU A 57 6.68 12.94 -4.18
C GLU A 57 5.84 13.33 -2.96
N ARG A 58 4.92 14.28 -3.16
CA ARG A 58 4.06 14.87 -2.13
C ARG A 58 2.58 14.66 -2.42
N ILE A 59 2.23 14.04 -3.54
CA ILE A 59 0.85 13.79 -3.95
C ILE A 59 0.56 12.30 -3.88
N GLY A 60 -0.52 12.00 -3.16
CA GLY A 60 -1.24 10.75 -3.22
C GLY A 60 -2.68 10.99 -3.62
N VAL A 61 -3.35 9.95 -4.09
CA VAL A 61 -4.77 10.01 -4.45
C VAL A 61 -5.58 9.04 -3.62
N LEU A 62 -6.73 9.48 -3.14
CA LEU A 62 -7.75 8.66 -2.48
C LEU A 62 -8.80 8.24 -3.50
N LEU A 63 -8.95 6.94 -3.69
CA LEU A 63 -10.07 6.35 -4.43
C LEU A 63 -11.12 5.82 -3.47
N GLN A 64 -12.34 6.33 -3.62
CA GLN A 64 -13.54 5.72 -3.04
C GLN A 64 -13.87 4.42 -3.76
N PRO A 65 -14.65 3.51 -3.16
CA PRO A 65 -15.02 2.26 -3.82
C PRO A 65 -15.76 2.45 -5.15
N GLY A 66 -16.55 3.52 -5.27
CA GLY A 66 -17.25 3.89 -6.51
C GLY A 66 -16.36 4.52 -7.58
N ASP A 67 -15.15 4.96 -7.25
CA ASP A 67 -14.26 5.63 -8.21
C ASP A 67 -13.66 4.64 -9.22
N GLU A 68 -13.44 5.09 -10.44
CA GLU A 68 -12.84 4.28 -11.50
C GLU A 68 -11.32 4.38 -11.45
N LEU A 69 -10.63 3.23 -11.37
CA LEU A 69 -9.16 3.18 -11.38
C LEU A 69 -8.59 3.72 -12.70
N ASP A 70 -9.26 3.46 -13.82
CA ASP A 70 -8.83 3.86 -15.17
C ASP A 70 -8.58 5.37 -15.31
N LYS A 71 -9.25 6.20 -14.49
CA LYS A 71 -9.05 7.65 -14.46
C LYS A 71 -7.65 8.08 -14.02
N ILE A 72 -6.93 7.23 -13.28
CA ILE A 72 -5.57 7.53 -12.80
C ILE A 72 -4.49 6.64 -13.43
N VAL A 73 -4.86 5.61 -14.22
CA VAL A 73 -3.88 4.66 -14.78
C VAL A 73 -2.79 5.36 -15.60
N GLY A 74 -3.16 6.36 -16.40
CA GLY A 74 -2.21 7.15 -17.19
C GLY A 74 -1.41 8.20 -16.40
N LEU A 75 -1.67 8.30 -15.09
CA LEU A 75 -1.09 9.31 -14.19
C LEU A 75 -0.33 8.67 -13.02
N LEU A 76 -0.17 7.34 -13.03
CA LEU A 76 0.44 6.59 -11.91
C LEU A 76 1.92 6.95 -11.69
N ASP A 77 2.63 7.39 -12.72
CA ASP A 77 4.02 7.88 -12.64
C ASP A 77 4.13 9.27 -11.97
N GLN A 78 2.99 9.94 -11.78
CA GLN A 78 2.88 11.24 -11.11
C GLN A 78 2.38 11.11 -9.66
N LEU A 79 2.31 9.88 -9.13
CA LEU A 79 1.80 9.56 -7.80
C LEU A 79 2.83 8.78 -6.99
N SER A 80 3.00 9.15 -5.73
CA SER A 80 3.80 8.33 -4.79
C SER A 80 2.95 7.41 -3.93
N LEU A 81 1.64 7.67 -3.87
CA LEU A 81 0.71 6.91 -3.04
C LEU A 81 -0.67 6.82 -3.70
N VAL A 82 -1.28 5.64 -3.65
CA VAL A 82 -2.70 5.43 -3.93
C VAL A 82 -3.36 4.88 -2.67
N ALA A 83 -4.23 5.67 -2.06
CA ALA A 83 -5.07 5.27 -0.95
C ALA A 83 -6.40 4.71 -1.48
N LEU A 84 -6.79 3.55 -0.98
CA LEU A 84 -8.03 2.87 -1.33
C LEU A 84 -8.92 2.80 -0.09
N ALA A 85 -10.10 3.41 -0.18
CA ALA A 85 -11.02 3.50 0.93
C ALA A 85 -11.83 2.21 1.14
N PHE A 86 -12.01 1.84 2.40
CA PHE A 86 -12.87 0.77 2.88
C PHE A 86 -13.89 1.37 3.87
N PRO A 87 -14.92 2.07 3.39
CA PRO A 87 -15.86 2.78 4.26
C PRO A 87 -16.72 1.82 5.10
N ALA A 88 -16.95 0.61 4.60
CA ALA A 88 -17.69 -0.44 5.27
C ALA A 88 -17.09 -1.82 4.95
N PHE A 89 -17.26 -2.76 5.87
CA PHE A 89 -16.76 -4.13 5.77
C PHE A 89 -17.14 -4.86 4.46
N ASN A 90 -18.33 -4.57 3.92
CA ASN A 90 -18.87 -5.29 2.75
C ASN A 90 -18.41 -4.71 1.41
N ASP A 91 -17.56 -3.68 1.39
CA ASP A 91 -17.12 -3.07 0.13
C ASP A 91 -15.85 -3.74 -0.43
N GLY A 92 -16.07 -4.69 -1.34
CA GLY A 92 -15.00 -5.45 -1.97
C GLY A 92 -14.24 -4.73 -3.09
N ARG A 93 -14.74 -3.60 -3.61
CA ARG A 93 -14.24 -3.03 -4.89
C ARG A 93 -12.81 -2.51 -4.77
N SER A 94 -12.45 -2.03 -3.59
CA SER A 94 -11.10 -1.56 -3.29
C SER A 94 -10.07 -2.69 -3.30
N PHE A 95 -10.46 -3.94 -3.02
CA PHE A 95 -9.54 -5.09 -3.17
C PHE A 95 -9.13 -5.28 -4.64
N SER A 96 -10.09 -5.29 -5.57
CA SER A 96 -9.81 -5.45 -7.00
C SER A 96 -8.93 -4.33 -7.53
N LYS A 97 -9.10 -3.09 -7.05
CA LYS A 97 -8.23 -1.95 -7.44
C LYS A 97 -6.80 -2.16 -6.96
N GLY A 98 -6.62 -2.60 -5.71
CA GLY A 98 -5.29 -2.90 -5.15
C GLY A 98 -4.55 -3.97 -5.94
N GLU A 99 -5.26 -5.06 -6.28
CA GLU A 99 -4.72 -6.12 -7.12
C GLU A 99 -4.30 -5.60 -8.50
N LEU A 100 -5.17 -4.85 -9.18
CA LEU A 100 -4.88 -4.29 -10.52
C LEU A 100 -3.68 -3.34 -10.50
N LEU A 101 -3.56 -2.48 -9.48
CA LEU A 101 -2.42 -1.58 -9.32
C LEU A 101 -1.09 -2.33 -9.34
N ARG A 102 -1.00 -3.47 -8.65
CA ARG A 102 0.25 -4.26 -8.56
C ARG A 102 0.43 -5.23 -9.73
N ALA A 103 -0.59 -6.03 -10.02
CA ALA A 103 -0.50 -7.13 -10.97
C ALA A 103 -0.49 -6.66 -12.43
N ARG A 104 -1.28 -5.64 -12.75
CA ARG A 104 -1.47 -5.17 -14.14
C ARG A 104 -0.72 -3.88 -14.44
N HIS A 105 -0.76 -2.93 -13.51
CA HIS A 105 -0.19 -1.59 -13.74
C HIS A 105 1.21 -1.42 -13.16
N HIS A 106 1.71 -2.43 -12.42
CA HIS A 106 3.05 -2.43 -11.81
C HIS A 106 3.35 -1.14 -11.03
N PHE A 107 2.33 -0.56 -10.39
CA PHE A 107 2.49 0.63 -9.59
C PHE A 107 3.48 0.35 -8.46
N THR A 108 4.52 1.17 -8.35
CA THR A 108 5.62 1.00 -7.40
C THR A 108 5.49 1.87 -6.16
N GLY A 109 4.60 2.87 -6.19
CA GLY A 109 4.28 3.68 -5.02
C GLY A 109 3.55 2.89 -3.94
N ALA A 110 3.25 3.58 -2.83
CA ALA A 110 2.53 2.98 -1.71
C ALA A 110 1.07 2.71 -2.08
N VAL A 111 0.58 1.51 -1.77
CA VAL A 111 -0.83 1.14 -1.88
C VAL A 111 -1.39 1.04 -0.48
N ARG A 112 -2.09 2.11 -0.09
CA ARG A 112 -2.56 2.32 1.27
C ARG A 112 -4.02 1.92 1.42
N ALA A 113 -4.33 1.12 2.43
CA ALA A 113 -5.69 0.89 2.88
C ALA A 113 -6.10 1.95 3.92
N THR A 114 -7.25 2.58 3.72
CA THR A 114 -7.84 3.55 4.67
C THR A 114 -9.29 3.21 5.00
N GLY A 115 -9.75 3.57 6.20
CA GLY A 115 -11.10 3.29 6.70
C GLY A 115 -11.16 2.07 7.61
N GLN A 116 -12.15 1.20 7.41
CA GLN A 116 -12.44 0.04 8.24
C GLN A 116 -11.57 -1.16 7.86
N VAL A 117 -10.28 -1.10 8.18
CA VAL A 117 -9.37 -2.26 8.03
C VAL A 117 -9.58 -3.22 9.21
N LEU A 118 -9.97 -4.46 8.90
CA LEU A 118 -10.23 -5.49 9.91
C LEU A 118 -9.15 -6.59 9.95
N VAL A 119 -9.11 -7.31 11.07
CA VAL A 119 -8.13 -8.36 11.37
C VAL A 119 -8.14 -9.50 10.36
N ASP A 120 -9.33 -9.92 9.96
CA ASP A 120 -9.61 -10.99 9.01
C ASP A 120 -9.32 -10.58 7.56
N GLN A 121 -9.40 -9.29 7.25
CA GLN A 121 -9.11 -8.76 5.91
C GLN A 121 -7.60 -8.57 5.66
N LEU A 122 -6.83 -8.24 6.71
CA LEU A 122 -5.40 -7.90 6.58
C LEU A 122 -4.57 -8.93 5.79
N PRO A 123 -4.65 -10.26 6.05
CA PRO A 123 -3.88 -11.25 5.29
C PRO A 123 -4.25 -11.32 3.81
N HIS A 124 -5.49 -10.99 3.46
CA HIS A 124 -5.91 -10.91 2.07
C HIS A 124 -5.36 -9.64 1.40
N MET A 125 -5.46 -8.49 2.06
CA MET A 125 -4.91 -7.21 1.56
C MET A 125 -3.41 -7.30 1.30
N LEU A 126 -2.65 -7.91 2.22
CA LEU A 126 -1.22 -8.13 2.04
C LEU A 126 -0.89 -8.95 0.78
N ARG A 127 -1.68 -9.98 0.48
CA ARG A 127 -1.51 -10.81 -0.74
C ARG A 127 -1.83 -10.05 -2.03
N LEU A 128 -2.74 -9.08 -1.98
CA LEU A 128 -3.03 -8.21 -3.12
C LEU A 128 -1.99 -7.09 -3.30
N GLY A 129 -1.05 -6.96 -2.36
CA GLY A 129 0.07 -6.03 -2.44
C GLY A 129 -0.20 -4.64 -1.85
N PHE A 130 -1.14 -4.54 -0.90
CA PHE A 130 -1.23 -3.42 0.03
C PHE A 130 -0.01 -3.44 0.96
N ASP A 131 0.63 -2.29 1.16
CA ASP A 131 1.84 -2.15 1.97
C ASP A 131 1.73 -1.13 3.12
N GLU A 132 0.67 -0.32 3.11
CA GLU A 132 0.39 0.68 4.12
C GLU A 132 -1.06 0.58 4.60
N PHE A 133 -1.28 0.68 5.91
CA PHE A 133 -2.60 0.50 6.52
C PHE A 133 -2.84 1.58 7.57
N GLU A 134 -3.85 2.41 7.35
CA GLU A 134 -4.40 3.30 8.37
C GLU A 134 -5.32 2.49 9.27
N VAL A 135 -4.83 2.15 10.46
CA VAL A 135 -5.53 1.27 11.40
C VAL A 135 -6.09 2.09 12.55
N SER A 136 -7.42 2.12 12.66
CA SER A 136 -8.14 2.71 13.79
C SER A 136 -8.84 1.65 14.65
N ASN A 137 -8.99 0.42 14.17
CA ASN A 137 -9.66 -0.67 14.89
C ASN A 137 -8.81 -1.10 16.11
N PRO A 138 -9.31 -0.97 17.36
CA PRO A 138 -8.53 -1.30 18.55
C PRO A 138 -8.09 -2.77 18.65
N VAL A 139 -8.92 -3.69 18.16
CA VAL A 139 -8.60 -5.13 18.15
C VAL A 139 -7.45 -5.40 17.20
N LEU A 140 -7.47 -4.80 16.01
CA LEU A 140 -6.39 -4.90 15.05
C LEU A 140 -5.11 -4.25 15.57
N LEU A 141 -5.19 -3.05 16.14
CA LEU A 141 -4.03 -2.36 16.73
C LEU A 141 -3.33 -3.22 17.77
N LYS A 142 -4.06 -3.71 18.78
CA LYS A 142 -3.49 -4.57 19.83
C LYS A 142 -2.83 -5.82 19.24
N ARG A 143 -3.47 -6.44 18.25
CA ARG A 143 -2.96 -7.63 17.59
C ARG A 143 -1.67 -7.35 16.81
N LEU A 144 -1.58 -6.20 16.15
CA LEU A 144 -0.39 -5.76 15.42
C LEU A 144 0.76 -5.38 16.35
N GLU A 145 0.47 -4.79 17.52
CA GLU A 145 1.47 -4.53 18.57
C GLU A 145 2.08 -5.82 19.11
N GLU A 146 1.29 -6.89 19.19
CA GLU A 146 1.75 -8.23 19.55
C GLU A 146 2.47 -8.95 18.38
N GLY A 147 2.62 -8.31 17.21
CA GLY A 147 3.26 -8.88 16.03
C GLY A 147 2.43 -9.97 15.32
N ARG A 148 1.12 -10.08 15.60
CA ARG A 148 0.27 -11.18 15.16
C ARG A 148 -0.52 -10.84 13.88
N THR A 149 0.11 -10.86 12.72
CA THR A 149 -0.55 -10.50 11.44
C THR A 149 -1.51 -11.55 10.86
N GLY A 150 -1.67 -12.72 11.50
CA GLY A 150 -2.70 -13.71 11.14
C GLY A 150 -2.35 -14.62 9.96
N GLY A 151 -1.40 -15.53 10.17
CA GLY A 151 -1.12 -16.65 9.26
C GLY A 151 -0.02 -16.41 8.22
N LEU A 152 0.47 -15.17 8.10
CA LEU A 152 1.74 -14.90 7.44
C LEU A 152 2.81 -14.81 8.53
N PRO A 153 3.72 -15.79 8.69
CA PRO A 153 4.97 -15.49 9.35
C PRO A 153 5.64 -14.42 8.49
N VAL A 154 5.77 -13.20 9.01
CA VAL A 154 6.55 -12.13 8.37
C VAL A 154 8.03 -12.47 8.54
N TYR A 155 8.45 -13.62 8.03
CA TYR A 155 9.79 -13.78 7.51
C TYR A 155 9.74 -13.16 6.12
N TYR A 156 10.10 -11.88 6.06
CA TYR A 156 10.86 -11.39 4.92
C TYR A 156 11.93 -12.45 4.67
N GLN A 157 11.83 -13.25 3.61
CA GLN A 157 13.00 -13.95 3.12
C GLN A 157 13.97 -12.83 2.70
N PRO A 158 15.09 -12.62 3.42
CA PRO A 158 16.21 -11.97 2.77
C PRO A 158 16.75 -12.98 1.75
N ALA A 159 17.47 -12.47 0.76
CA ALA A 159 18.21 -13.24 -0.23
C ALA A 159 17.40 -13.74 -1.44
N VAL A 160 17.26 -12.86 -2.44
CA VAL A 160 17.89 -13.20 -3.72
C VAL A 160 19.40 -13.03 -3.49
N GLU A 161 20.02 -14.01 -2.84
CA GLU A 161 21.42 -14.30 -3.11
C GLU A 161 21.40 -15.16 -4.38
N PRO A 162 22.11 -14.78 -5.45
CA PRO A 162 22.33 -15.69 -6.54
C PRO A 162 23.10 -16.87 -5.97
N GLU A 163 22.41 -18.00 -5.84
CA GLU A 163 22.97 -19.28 -5.47
C GLU A 163 24.26 -19.49 -6.26
N ALA A 164 25.39 -19.56 -5.56
CA ALA A 164 26.67 -19.86 -6.18
C ALA A 164 26.53 -21.22 -6.87
N LYS A 165 26.71 -21.23 -8.20
CA LYS A 165 26.63 -22.43 -9.05
C LYS A 165 27.34 -23.61 -8.39
N GLY A 166 26.56 -24.57 -7.92
CA GLY A 166 27.04 -25.90 -7.55
C GLY A 166 27.78 -26.56 -8.72
N PRO A 167 28.72 -27.48 -8.43
CA PRO A 167 29.66 -27.96 -9.44
C PRO A 167 28.97 -28.74 -10.56
N LYS A 168 29.30 -28.37 -11.79
CA LYS A 168 28.92 -29.03 -13.05
C LYS A 168 29.46 -30.46 -13.11
N TYR A 169 28.58 -31.45 -13.10
CA TYR A 169 28.82 -32.78 -13.70
C TYR A 169 27.46 -33.25 -14.25
N SER A 170 27.30 -33.89 -15.42
CA SER A 170 28.20 -34.74 -16.17
C SER A 170 27.69 -34.80 -17.63
N TRP A 171 28.47 -34.26 -18.57
CA TRP A 171 28.52 -34.83 -19.91
C TRP A 171 29.64 -35.88 -19.88
N ARG A 172 29.26 -37.15 -19.85
CA ARG A 172 30.18 -38.25 -20.15
C ARG A 172 29.58 -39.05 -21.30
N ARG A 173 29.98 -38.71 -22.53
CA ARG A 173 30.02 -39.68 -23.62
C ARG A 173 31.24 -40.57 -23.38
N LYS A 174 31.02 -41.88 -23.20
CA LYS A 174 32.07 -42.89 -23.35
C LYS A 174 31.79 -43.72 -24.60
N ARG A 175 32.64 -43.53 -25.60
CA ARG A 175 33.21 -44.53 -26.54
C ARG A 175 34.66 -44.07 -26.79
N PRO A 176 35.68 -44.92 -26.99
CA PRO A 176 35.65 -46.21 -27.68
C PRO A 176 36.46 -47.34 -26.99
N GLY A 177 36.46 -48.53 -27.62
CA GLY A 177 37.21 -49.72 -27.25
C GLY A 177 36.50 -50.96 -27.78
#